data_AF-A0A815ZUZ8-F1
#
_entry.id   AF-A0A815ZUZ8-F1
#
_cell.length_a   1.000
_cell.length_b   1.000
_cell.length_c   1.000
_cell.angle_alpha   90.00
_cell.angle_beta   90.00
_cell.angle_gamma   90.00
#
_symmetry.space_group_name_H-M   'P 1'
#
loop_
_entity.id
_entity.type
_entity.pdbx_description
1 polymer ?
#
loop_
_entity_poly.entity_id
_entity_poly.type
_entity_poly.pdbx_seq_one_letter_code
_entity_poly.pdbx_strand_id
1 'polypeptide(L)'
;MIHVQLIIQSSNTDVVIFAIGFSMSIILDHLVVKSFNTYKKTTYIDVKSIASELRSRFIDHYVLLVLHALSECDSTSYIRNITKKNFFQCYFDNPMNYSAIMKLSSNPPPQDAIDSAEELLINRYSFDYTVKSLDELHAKMASIWVKDRNRKSISGSLPSSTMAFHEHCLRSSRRVKIWFDALEPFPITPALFRNGYDHSSTANKFKIKWSALNDHPNDYRLQTCGECKGGCTGCKCYKNNLSCTVFCKCHQDVCGNRISYNSSIQNNSFDVTSIQSQSIYESSEGERVFQSPYACSTPKLNGMRNNLTSLNFVSISYIFT
;
A
#
# COMPACT_ATOMS: atom_id res chain seq x y z
N MET A 1 -38.11 -17.91 17.84
CA MET A 1 -36.81 -17.29 17.56
C MET A 1 -37.04 -15.80 17.34
N ILE A 2 -36.31 -14.94 18.04
CA ILE A 2 -36.35 -13.50 17.77
C ILE A 2 -35.42 -13.28 16.59
N HIS A 3 -35.97 -12.91 15.44
CA HIS A 3 -35.14 -12.50 14.30
C HIS A 3 -34.64 -11.09 14.54
N VAL A 4 -33.33 -10.92 14.63
CA VAL A 4 -32.71 -9.62 14.87
C VAL A 4 -32.17 -9.08 13.55
N GLN A 5 -32.77 -7.98 13.09
CA GLN A 5 -32.38 -7.26 11.89
C GLN A 5 -31.74 -5.93 12.28
N LEU A 6 -30.55 -5.66 11.72
CA LEU A 6 -29.86 -4.38 11.86
C LEU A 6 -29.71 -3.73 10.49
N ILE A 7 -30.10 -2.46 10.41
CA ILE A 7 -29.86 -1.61 9.23
C ILE A 7 -28.93 -0.48 9.65
N ILE A 8 -27.73 -0.46 9.06
CA ILE A 8 -26.78 0.64 9.22
C ILE A 8 -27.02 1.64 8.09
N GLN A 9 -27.32 2.89 8.42
CA GLN A 9 -27.47 3.95 7.42
C GLN A 9 -26.17 4.75 7.33
N SER A 10 -25.44 4.63 6.21
CA SER A 10 -24.19 5.37 5.98
C SER A 10 -23.91 5.52 4.49
N SER A 11 -23.47 6.70 4.07
CA SER A 11 -22.92 6.94 2.72
C SER A 11 -21.42 6.67 2.62
N ASN A 12 -20.73 6.44 3.75
CA ASN A 12 -19.31 6.09 3.76
C ASN A 12 -19.14 4.61 3.42
N THR A 13 -18.39 4.32 2.36
CA THR A 13 -18.11 2.95 1.88
C THR A 13 -17.26 2.15 2.86
N ASP A 14 -16.45 2.81 3.70
CA ASP A 14 -15.66 2.14 4.72
C ASP A 14 -16.58 1.40 5.71
N VAL A 15 -17.77 1.94 6.01
CA VAL A 15 -18.76 1.27 6.86
C VAL A 15 -19.20 -0.08 6.29
N VAL A 16 -19.27 -0.22 4.96
CA VAL A 16 -19.59 -1.48 4.31
C VAL A 16 -18.47 -2.50 4.53
N ILE A 17 -17.21 -2.07 4.40
CA ILE A 17 -16.03 -2.92 4.60
C ILE A 17 -16.00 -3.44 6.04
N PHE A 18 -16.23 -2.56 7.03
CA PHE A 18 -16.31 -2.96 8.44
C PHE A 18 -17.49 -3.88 8.72
N ALA A 19 -18.68 -3.55 8.20
CA ALA A 19 -19.85 -4.39 8.39
C ALA A 19 -19.60 -5.80 7.85
N ILE A 20 -18.95 -5.95 6.69
CA ILE A 20 -18.57 -7.25 6.14
C ILE A 20 -17.58 -7.95 7.08
N GLY A 21 -16.51 -7.27 7.49
CA GLY A 21 -15.48 -7.83 8.36
C GLY A 21 -16.04 -8.37 9.69
N PHE A 22 -16.97 -7.65 10.33
CA PHE A 22 -17.54 -8.07 11.62
C PHE A 22 -18.86 -8.86 11.51
N SER A 23 -19.37 -9.09 10.30
CA SER A 23 -20.70 -9.70 10.07
C SER A 23 -20.88 -11.08 10.72
N MET A 24 -19.77 -11.82 10.90
CA MET A 24 -19.76 -13.15 11.52
C MET A 24 -19.58 -13.09 13.04
N SER A 25 -18.97 -12.03 13.57
CA SER A 25 -18.82 -11.81 15.01
C SER A 25 -20.12 -11.33 15.66
N ILE A 26 -21.01 -10.74 14.88
CA ILE A 26 -22.27 -10.18 15.36
C ILE A 26 -23.41 -11.18 15.06
N ILE A 27 -24.07 -11.65 16.12
CA ILE A 27 -25.19 -12.60 16.05
C ILE A 27 -26.44 -11.84 15.61
N LEU A 28 -26.65 -11.77 14.29
CA LEU A 28 -27.81 -11.18 13.63
C LEU A 28 -28.35 -12.15 12.57
N ASP A 29 -29.63 -12.09 12.25
CA ASP A 29 -30.17 -12.80 11.09
C ASP A 29 -29.90 -12.03 9.81
N HIS A 30 -30.08 -10.70 9.87
CA HIS A 30 -29.90 -9.81 8.73
C HIS A 30 -29.09 -8.59 9.12
N LEU A 31 -28.05 -8.30 8.34
CA LEU A 31 -27.25 -7.09 8.44
C LEU A 31 -27.23 -6.40 7.08
N VAL A 32 -27.77 -5.19 7.02
CA VAL A 32 -27.88 -4.42 5.77
C VAL A 32 -27.25 -3.05 5.95
N VAL A 33 -26.43 -2.62 4.98
CA VAL A 33 -26.00 -1.22 4.89
C VAL A 33 -26.86 -0.51 3.85
N LYS A 34 -27.55 0.54 4.30
CA LYS A 34 -28.29 1.46 3.45
C LYS A 34 -27.38 2.63 3.08
N SER A 35 -26.99 2.68 1.81
CA SER A 35 -26.13 3.74 1.24
C SER A 35 -26.93 4.70 0.34
N PHE A 36 -26.51 5.96 0.33
CA PHE A 36 -27.02 7.00 -0.57
C PHE A 36 -25.90 7.43 -1.50
N ASN A 37 -26.15 7.36 -2.82
CA ASN A 37 -25.24 7.96 -3.78
C ASN A 37 -25.55 9.45 -4.02
N THR A 38 -24.68 10.14 -4.77
CA THR A 38 -24.78 11.57 -5.11
C THR A 38 -26.13 11.97 -5.73
N TYR A 39 -26.88 11.00 -6.29
CA TYR A 39 -28.18 11.20 -6.94
C TYR A 39 -29.38 10.81 -6.05
N LYS A 40 -29.17 10.64 -4.73
CA LYS A 40 -30.20 10.22 -3.76
C LYS A 40 -30.83 8.84 -4.07
N LYS A 41 -30.22 8.03 -4.94
CA LYS A 41 -30.65 6.65 -5.12
C LYS A 41 -30.22 5.86 -3.88
N THR A 42 -31.20 5.26 -3.22
CA THR A 42 -30.95 4.40 -2.06
C THR A 42 -30.55 3.02 -2.55
N THR A 43 -29.42 2.51 -2.05
CA THR A 43 -28.96 1.15 -2.28
C THR A 43 -28.93 0.41 -0.93
N TYR A 44 -29.43 -0.82 -0.91
CA TYR A 44 -29.33 -1.72 0.22
C TYR A 44 -28.31 -2.80 -0.09
N ILE A 45 -27.30 -2.90 0.75
CA ILE A 45 -26.19 -3.85 0.61
C ILE A 45 -26.38 -4.94 1.65
N ASP A 46 -26.64 -6.17 1.20
CA ASP A 46 -26.72 -7.35 2.06
C ASP A 46 -25.31 -7.78 2.48
N VAL A 47 -24.96 -7.47 3.72
CA VAL A 47 -23.61 -7.68 4.25
C VAL A 47 -23.33 -9.17 4.47
N LYS A 48 -24.30 -9.91 4.99
CA LYS A 48 -24.11 -11.34 5.32
C LYS A 48 -23.98 -12.19 4.07
N SER A 49 -24.71 -11.84 3.01
CA SER A 49 -24.56 -12.47 1.69
C SER A 49 -23.15 -12.28 1.13
N ILE A 50 -22.65 -11.03 1.14
CA ILE A 50 -21.28 -10.73 0.66
C ILE A 50 -20.22 -11.45 1.51
N ALA A 51 -20.34 -11.40 2.83
CA ALA A 51 -19.39 -12.08 3.72
C ALA A 51 -19.35 -13.60 3.51
N SER A 52 -20.51 -14.22 3.27
CA SER A 52 -20.62 -15.65 2.97
C SER A 52 -19.96 -15.99 1.63
N GLU A 53 -20.16 -15.18 0.60
CA GLU A 53 -19.48 -15.34 -0.70
C GLU A 53 -17.96 -15.22 -0.55
N LEU A 54 -17.48 -14.21 0.18
CA LEU A 54 -16.05 -14.03 0.41
C LEU A 54 -15.45 -15.21 1.18
N ARG A 55 -16.11 -15.71 2.22
CA ARG A 55 -15.62 -16.87 2.99
C ARG A 55 -15.61 -18.16 2.17
N SER A 56 -16.51 -18.30 1.18
CA SER A 56 -16.49 -19.45 0.28
C SER A 56 -15.27 -19.46 -0.65
N ARG A 57 -14.66 -18.28 -0.87
CA ARG A 57 -13.54 -18.07 -1.80
C ARG A 57 -12.20 -17.85 -1.10
N PHE A 58 -12.22 -17.27 0.10
CA PHE A 58 -11.05 -16.86 0.85
C PHE A 58 -11.08 -17.48 2.24
N ILE A 59 -9.90 -17.79 2.76
CA ILE A 59 -9.74 -18.37 4.09
C ILE A 59 -10.31 -17.43 5.16
N ASP A 60 -10.17 -16.11 4.96
CA ASP A 60 -10.64 -15.11 5.90
C ASP A 60 -11.28 -13.89 5.21
N HIS A 61 -12.53 -13.59 5.59
CA HIS A 61 -13.27 -12.41 5.17
C HIS A 61 -12.74 -11.09 5.77
N TYR A 62 -11.96 -11.14 6.86
CA TYR A 62 -11.26 -9.97 7.41
C TYR A 62 -10.19 -9.42 6.45
N VAL A 63 -9.84 -10.16 5.39
CA VAL A 63 -8.87 -9.68 4.39
C VAL A 63 -9.27 -8.35 3.76
N LEU A 64 -10.56 -8.04 3.68
CA LEU A 64 -11.00 -6.74 3.17
C LEU A 64 -10.51 -5.58 4.04
N LEU A 65 -10.44 -5.75 5.36
CA LEU A 65 -9.89 -4.73 6.27
C LEU A 65 -8.40 -4.52 5.99
N VAL A 66 -7.65 -5.61 5.80
CA VAL A 66 -6.22 -5.54 5.46
C VAL A 66 -6.00 -4.82 4.13
N LEU A 67 -6.70 -5.22 3.07
CA LEU A 67 -6.59 -4.61 1.75
C LEU A 67 -7.04 -3.15 1.76
N HIS A 68 -8.05 -2.80 2.56
CA HIS A 68 -8.52 -1.44 2.72
C HIS A 68 -7.46 -0.55 3.38
N ALA A 69 -6.87 -1.00 4.48
CA ALA A 69 -5.79 -0.25 5.15
C ALA A 69 -4.53 -0.10 4.27
N LEU A 70 -4.21 -1.11 3.46
CA LEU A 70 -3.08 -1.07 2.53
C LEU A 70 -3.30 -0.15 1.33
N SER A 71 -4.50 -0.19 0.73
CA SER A 71 -4.76 0.57 -0.50
C SER A 71 -4.91 2.06 -0.26
N GLU A 72 -5.69 2.43 0.77
CA GLU A 72 -5.90 3.78 1.30
C GLU A 72 -7.07 3.74 2.31
N CYS A 73 -6.90 4.36 3.47
CA CYS A 73 -7.99 4.74 4.37
C CYS A 73 -7.67 6.11 4.99
N ASP A 74 -8.57 6.67 5.81
CA ASP A 74 -8.39 7.99 6.44
C ASP A 74 -7.06 8.19 7.20
N SER A 75 -6.44 7.08 7.63
CA SER A 75 -5.22 7.08 8.44
C SER A 75 -3.96 6.56 7.72
N THR A 76 -4.08 6.08 6.48
CA THR A 76 -2.97 5.53 5.70
C THR A 76 -2.85 6.21 4.36
N SER A 77 -1.64 6.24 3.81
CA SER A 77 -1.40 6.89 2.52
C SER A 77 -2.05 6.14 1.38
N TYR A 78 -2.38 6.84 0.30
CA TYR A 78 -2.86 6.20 -0.93
C TYR A 78 -1.72 5.72 -1.81
N ILE A 79 -1.94 4.62 -2.50
CA ILE A 79 -1.00 4.10 -3.50
C ILE A 79 -1.30 4.73 -4.86
N ARG A 80 -0.33 5.48 -5.41
CA ARG A 80 -0.55 6.27 -6.61
C ARG A 80 -0.79 5.43 -7.86
N ASN A 81 -1.76 5.84 -8.68
CA ASN A 81 -2.20 5.16 -9.92
C ASN A 81 -2.78 3.74 -9.72
N ILE A 82 -3.10 3.39 -8.48
CA ILE A 82 -3.76 2.14 -8.13
C ILE A 82 -5.09 2.48 -7.47
N THR A 83 -6.18 1.98 -8.06
CA THR A 83 -7.51 2.07 -7.47
C THR A 83 -7.73 0.92 -6.51
N LYS A 84 -8.56 1.12 -5.46
CA LYS A 84 -9.00 0.03 -4.56
C LYS A 84 -9.54 -1.16 -5.35
N LYS A 85 -10.39 -0.90 -6.34
CA LYS A 85 -10.93 -1.94 -7.24
C LYS A 85 -9.82 -2.81 -7.85
N ASN A 86 -8.83 -2.22 -8.51
CA ASN A 86 -7.80 -3.00 -9.19
C ASN A 86 -6.80 -3.64 -8.22
N PHE A 87 -6.55 -3.00 -7.07
CA PHE A 87 -5.72 -3.58 -6.01
C PHE A 87 -6.38 -4.84 -5.41
N PHE A 88 -7.66 -4.75 -5.09
CA PHE A 88 -8.44 -5.85 -4.53
C PHE A 88 -8.57 -6.98 -5.56
N GLN A 89 -8.81 -6.63 -6.82
CA GLN A 89 -8.85 -7.61 -7.89
C GLN A 89 -7.55 -8.40 -8.01
N CYS A 90 -6.38 -7.72 -7.90
CA CYS A 90 -5.09 -8.39 -7.96
C CYS A 90 -4.94 -9.46 -6.86
N TYR A 91 -5.44 -9.18 -5.66
CA TYR A 91 -5.50 -10.19 -4.58
C TYR A 91 -6.51 -11.29 -4.90
N PHE A 92 -7.73 -10.95 -5.35
CA PHE A 92 -8.81 -11.91 -5.61
C PHE A 92 -8.51 -12.87 -6.77
N ASP A 93 -7.72 -12.44 -7.75
CA ASP A 93 -7.32 -13.29 -8.86
C ASP A 93 -6.39 -14.42 -8.39
N ASN A 94 -5.58 -14.18 -7.35
CA ASN A 94 -4.56 -15.13 -6.88
C ASN A 94 -4.38 -15.11 -5.34
N PRO A 95 -5.43 -15.39 -4.54
CA PRO A 95 -5.39 -15.19 -3.08
C PRO A 95 -4.35 -16.07 -2.39
N MET A 96 -4.07 -17.26 -2.93
CA MET A 96 -3.08 -18.18 -2.37
C MET A 96 -1.65 -17.64 -2.44
N ASN A 97 -1.33 -16.84 -3.46
CA ASN A 97 -0.01 -16.21 -3.61
C ASN A 97 0.24 -15.17 -2.51
N TYR A 98 -0.83 -14.63 -1.92
CA TYR A 98 -0.74 -13.59 -0.90
C TYR A 98 -1.26 -14.07 0.46
N SER A 99 -1.16 -15.37 0.75
CA SER A 99 -1.73 -15.95 1.97
C SER A 99 -1.16 -15.36 3.27
N ALA A 100 0.08 -14.87 3.25
CA ALA A 100 0.70 -14.21 4.41
C ALA A 100 0.18 -12.78 4.66
N ILE A 101 -0.54 -12.15 3.71
CA ILE A 101 -1.01 -10.76 3.84
C ILE A 101 -1.89 -10.56 5.08
N MET A 102 -2.65 -11.58 5.50
CA MET A 102 -3.48 -11.55 6.69
C MET A 102 -2.68 -11.29 7.97
N LYS A 103 -1.41 -11.69 8.00
CA LYS A 103 -0.52 -11.47 9.15
C LYS A 103 -0.17 -9.99 9.35
N LEU A 104 -0.51 -9.09 8.42
CA LEU A 104 -0.47 -7.65 8.65
C LEU A 104 -1.39 -7.20 9.79
N SER A 105 -2.39 -8.01 10.17
CA SER A 105 -3.20 -7.78 11.36
C SER A 105 -2.42 -7.92 12.68
N SER A 106 -1.24 -8.55 12.66
CA SER A 106 -0.32 -8.59 13.80
C SER A 106 0.43 -7.26 13.89
N ASN A 107 0.79 -6.83 15.10
CA ASN A 107 1.57 -5.61 15.30
C ASN A 107 2.74 -5.84 16.30
N PRO A 108 4.01 -5.69 15.87
CA PRO A 108 4.44 -5.40 14.50
C PRO A 108 4.10 -6.55 13.54
N PRO A 109 3.91 -6.27 12.24
CA PRO A 109 3.66 -7.33 11.26
C PRO A 109 4.95 -8.13 11.02
N PRO A 110 4.87 -9.45 10.81
CA PRO A 110 6.04 -10.24 10.45
C PRO A 110 6.50 -9.92 9.01
N GLN A 111 7.78 -10.15 8.72
CA GLN A 111 8.39 -9.79 7.45
C GLN A 111 7.71 -10.47 6.25
N ASP A 112 7.29 -11.72 6.37
CA ASP A 112 6.58 -12.45 5.31
C ASP A 112 5.24 -11.80 4.93
N ALA A 113 4.58 -11.11 5.86
CA ALA A 113 3.38 -10.33 5.58
C ALA A 113 3.69 -9.08 4.75
N ILE A 114 4.81 -8.41 5.06
CA ILE A 114 5.29 -7.24 4.33
C ILE A 114 5.72 -7.65 2.92
N ASP A 115 6.49 -8.73 2.80
CA ASP A 115 6.95 -9.27 1.51
C ASP A 115 5.74 -9.66 0.64
N SER A 116 4.72 -10.29 1.24
CA SER A 116 3.47 -10.64 0.55
C SER A 116 2.69 -9.42 0.06
N ALA A 117 2.65 -8.35 0.85
CA ALA A 117 2.04 -7.08 0.43
C ALA A 117 2.86 -6.37 -0.66
N GLU A 118 4.19 -6.50 -0.61
CA GLU A 118 5.09 -5.94 -1.63
C GLU A 118 4.91 -6.68 -2.96
N GLU A 119 4.85 -8.00 -2.93
CA GLU A 119 4.58 -8.83 -4.11
C GLU A 119 3.22 -8.49 -4.74
N LEU A 120 2.18 -8.31 -3.92
CA LEU A 120 0.87 -7.85 -4.40
C LEU A 120 0.97 -6.50 -5.11
N LEU A 121 1.74 -5.56 -4.56
CA LEU A 121 1.93 -4.25 -5.16
C LEU A 121 2.74 -4.30 -6.46
N ILE A 122 3.80 -5.12 -6.52
CA ILE A 122 4.61 -5.35 -7.72
C ILE A 122 3.74 -5.91 -8.83
N ASN A 123 2.99 -6.98 -8.55
CA ASN A 123 2.09 -7.63 -9.50
C ASN A 123 0.98 -6.68 -9.97
N ARG A 124 0.58 -5.73 -9.12
CA ARG A 124 -0.38 -4.71 -9.52
C ARG A 124 0.22 -3.71 -10.50
N TYR A 125 1.47 -3.28 -10.33
CA TYR A 125 2.11 -2.32 -11.24
C TYR A 125 2.64 -2.97 -12.53
N SER A 126 3.05 -4.23 -12.47
CA SER A 126 3.78 -4.92 -13.52
C SER A 126 3.33 -6.37 -13.65
N PHE A 127 3.17 -6.82 -14.88
CA PHE A 127 2.98 -8.25 -15.20
C PHE A 127 4.32 -8.98 -15.45
N ASP A 128 5.44 -8.32 -15.19
CA ASP A 128 6.76 -8.93 -15.29
C ASP A 128 7.15 -9.63 -13.99
N TYR A 129 7.01 -10.96 -14.00
CA TYR A 129 7.35 -11.86 -12.90
C TYR A 129 8.85 -11.94 -12.56
N THR A 130 9.72 -11.31 -13.36
CA THR A 130 11.16 -11.25 -13.06
C THR A 130 11.49 -10.19 -12.00
N VAL A 131 10.62 -9.21 -11.80
CA VAL A 131 10.82 -8.12 -10.83
C VAL A 131 10.59 -8.66 -9.41
N LYS A 132 11.59 -8.51 -8.54
CA LYS A 132 11.59 -9.08 -7.18
C LYS A 132 11.40 -8.06 -6.06
N SER A 133 11.48 -6.76 -6.36
CA SER A 133 11.33 -5.70 -5.36
C SER A 133 10.70 -4.44 -5.97
N LEU A 134 10.12 -3.59 -5.12
CA LEU A 134 9.64 -2.27 -5.53
C LEU A 134 10.78 -1.36 -5.96
N ASP A 135 11.97 -1.50 -5.40
CA ASP A 135 13.15 -0.75 -5.85
C ASP A 135 13.56 -1.11 -7.28
N GLU A 136 13.54 -2.41 -7.63
CA GLU A 136 13.78 -2.87 -9.00
C GLU A 136 12.67 -2.38 -9.95
N LEU A 137 11.40 -2.48 -9.53
CA LEU A 137 10.27 -1.98 -10.29
C LEU A 137 10.38 -0.48 -10.54
N HIS A 138 10.72 0.28 -9.50
CA HIS A 138 10.92 1.72 -9.53
C HIS A 138 12.02 2.06 -10.54
N ALA A 139 13.18 1.42 -10.43
CA ALA A 139 14.31 1.62 -11.33
C ALA A 139 13.94 1.30 -12.79
N LYS A 140 13.24 0.18 -13.01
CA LYS A 140 12.80 -0.25 -14.33
C LYS A 140 11.80 0.73 -14.94
N MET A 141 10.76 1.10 -14.20
CA MET A 141 9.78 2.09 -14.65
C MET A 141 10.49 3.41 -14.94
N ALA A 142 11.32 3.91 -14.02
CA ALA A 142 12.06 5.15 -14.22
C ALA A 142 12.92 5.12 -15.50
N SER A 143 13.57 3.99 -15.82
CA SER A 143 14.34 3.82 -17.06
C SER A 143 13.49 3.90 -18.34
N ILE A 144 12.26 3.38 -18.33
CA ILE A 144 11.31 3.48 -19.45
C ILE A 144 10.89 4.95 -19.61
N TRP A 145 10.64 5.64 -18.51
CA TRP A 145 10.24 7.05 -18.53
C TRP A 145 11.35 7.96 -19.06
N VAL A 146 12.62 7.73 -18.71
CA VAL A 146 13.77 8.47 -19.29
C VAL A 146 13.87 8.28 -20.81
N LYS A 147 13.44 7.12 -21.33
CA LYS A 147 13.40 6.86 -22.78
C LYS A 147 12.29 7.63 -23.49
N ASP A 148 11.17 7.91 -22.81
CA ASP A 148 10.01 8.62 -23.35
C ASP A 148 10.15 10.14 -23.18
N ARG A 149 10.77 10.79 -24.17
CA ARG A 149 11.14 12.23 -24.16
C ARG A 149 9.95 13.20 -24.09
N ASN A 150 8.71 12.71 -24.16
CA ASN A 150 7.50 13.54 -24.20
C ASN A 150 6.77 13.67 -22.86
N ARG A 151 7.21 12.99 -21.79
CA ARG A 151 6.49 13.00 -20.50
C ARG A 151 7.03 14.07 -19.54
N LYS A 152 6.16 15.03 -19.16
CA LYS A 152 6.51 16.27 -18.44
C LYS A 152 6.73 16.13 -16.92
N SER A 153 6.60 14.96 -16.30
CA SER A 153 6.92 14.78 -14.87
C SER A 153 7.11 13.31 -14.48
N ILE A 154 8.27 13.00 -13.89
CA ILE A 154 8.68 11.69 -13.36
C ILE A 154 8.03 11.39 -12.00
N SER A 155 7.83 12.43 -11.18
CA SER A 155 7.54 12.29 -9.74
C SER A 155 6.17 11.66 -9.45
N GLY A 156 5.28 11.60 -10.43
CA GLY A 156 3.90 11.17 -10.23
C GLY A 156 3.50 9.78 -10.70
N SER A 157 4.44 8.99 -11.24
CA SER A 157 4.07 7.71 -11.87
C SER A 157 4.93 6.54 -11.44
N LEU A 158 5.92 6.77 -10.59
CA LEU A 158 6.76 5.71 -10.05
C LEU A 158 6.12 5.11 -8.80
N PRO A 159 6.29 3.80 -8.59
CA PRO A 159 5.94 3.16 -7.32
C PRO A 159 6.81 3.72 -6.19
N SER A 160 6.36 3.53 -4.95
CA SER A 160 7.20 3.75 -3.77
C SER A 160 8.45 2.88 -3.82
N SER A 161 9.51 3.26 -3.11
CA SER A 161 10.62 2.35 -2.81
C SER A 161 10.17 1.25 -1.84
N THR A 162 10.94 0.17 -1.75
CA THR A 162 10.71 -0.93 -0.79
C THR A 162 10.67 -0.39 0.64
N MET A 163 11.58 0.52 1.00
CA MET A 163 11.61 1.13 2.34
C MET A 163 10.42 2.06 2.63
N ALA A 164 9.97 2.83 1.65
CA ALA A 164 8.79 3.68 1.84
C ALA A 164 7.51 2.84 1.96
N PHE A 165 7.42 1.76 1.20
CA PHE A 165 6.31 0.83 1.29
C PHE A 165 6.32 0.03 2.61
N HIS A 166 7.49 -0.35 3.11
CA HIS A 166 7.62 -0.98 4.43
C HIS A 166 7.01 -0.09 5.53
N GLU A 167 7.36 1.20 5.58
CA GLU A 167 6.77 2.13 6.56
C GLU A 167 5.25 2.29 6.37
N HIS A 168 4.76 2.18 5.14
CA HIS A 168 3.33 2.15 4.85
C HIS A 168 2.66 0.87 5.39
N CYS A 169 3.26 -0.29 5.19
CA CYS A 169 2.79 -1.55 5.77
C CYS A 169 2.71 -1.49 7.30
N LEU A 170 3.67 -0.84 7.97
CA LEU A 170 3.62 -0.65 9.43
C LEU A 170 2.41 0.20 9.85
N ARG A 171 2.13 1.31 9.15
CA ARG A 171 0.94 2.14 9.43
C ARG A 171 -0.35 1.38 9.18
N SER A 172 -0.44 0.66 8.05
CA SER A 172 -1.59 -0.17 7.71
C SER A 172 -1.80 -1.28 8.73
N SER A 173 -0.73 -1.97 9.13
CA SER A 173 -0.78 -3.01 10.15
C SER A 173 -1.29 -2.50 11.50
N ARG A 174 -0.75 -1.37 11.98
CA ARG A 174 -1.27 -0.71 13.18
C ARG A 174 -2.77 -0.43 13.07
N ARG A 175 -3.22 0.09 11.93
CA ARG A 175 -4.63 0.42 11.73
C ARG A 175 -5.51 -0.83 11.72
N VAL A 176 -5.07 -1.88 11.04
CA VAL A 176 -5.77 -3.17 11.01
C VAL A 176 -5.84 -3.78 12.41
N LYS A 177 -4.76 -3.74 13.19
CA LYS A 177 -4.75 -4.26 14.56
C LYS A 177 -5.83 -3.59 15.42
N ILE A 178 -5.93 -2.26 15.36
CA ILE A 178 -7.00 -1.51 16.06
C ILE A 178 -8.39 -1.99 15.63
N TRP A 179 -8.58 -2.27 14.33
CA TRP A 179 -9.86 -2.76 13.84
C TRP A 179 -10.15 -4.18 14.33
N PHE A 180 -9.17 -5.08 14.28
CA PHE A 180 -9.33 -6.46 14.76
C PHE A 180 -9.72 -6.51 16.25
N ASP A 181 -9.18 -5.57 17.04
CA ASP A 181 -9.47 -5.47 18.47
C ASP A 181 -10.73 -4.63 18.77
N ALA A 182 -11.51 -4.23 17.75
CA ALA A 182 -12.65 -3.33 17.93
C ALA A 182 -13.79 -3.92 18.78
N LEU A 183 -13.82 -5.26 18.94
CA LEU A 183 -14.78 -5.94 19.80
C LEU A 183 -14.23 -6.21 21.21
N GLU A 184 -12.94 -5.95 21.45
CA GLU A 184 -12.34 -6.09 22.77
C GLU A 184 -12.69 -4.87 23.64
N PRO A 185 -13.15 -5.06 24.88
CA PRO A 185 -13.30 -3.96 25.82
C PRO A 185 -11.93 -3.37 26.17
N PHE A 186 -11.78 -2.05 26.02
CA PHE A 186 -10.54 -1.32 26.32
C PHE A 186 -9.31 -1.86 25.57
N PRO A 187 -9.34 -1.90 24.23
CA PRO A 187 -8.28 -2.51 23.44
C PRO A 187 -6.97 -1.72 23.63
N ILE A 188 -5.87 -2.45 23.81
CA ILE A 188 -4.54 -1.84 23.88
C ILE A 188 -4.16 -1.39 22.46
N THR A 189 -4.22 -0.09 22.24
CA THR A 189 -3.87 0.47 20.93
C THR A 189 -2.35 0.45 20.73
N PRO A 190 -1.84 -0.04 19.59
CA PRO A 190 -0.43 0.06 19.29
C PRO A 190 0.09 1.50 19.34
N ALA A 191 1.26 1.68 19.95
CA ALA A 191 1.95 2.97 19.99
C ALA A 191 2.20 3.51 18.56
N LEU A 192 2.22 4.83 18.39
CA LEU A 192 2.54 5.43 17.09
C LEU A 192 4.02 5.25 16.73
N PHE A 193 4.90 5.41 17.73
CA PHE A 193 6.34 5.27 17.55
C PHE A 193 6.70 3.88 17.02
N ARG A 194 7.56 3.84 15.97
CA ARG A 194 7.99 2.61 15.26
C ARG A 194 6.90 1.87 14.49
N ASN A 195 5.69 2.42 14.37
CA ASN A 195 4.66 1.91 13.45
C ASN A 195 4.43 2.86 12.28
N GLY A 196 5.54 3.30 11.65
CA GLY A 196 5.52 4.25 10.53
C GLY A 196 5.38 5.72 10.91
N TYR A 197 5.65 6.07 12.18
CA TYR A 197 5.69 7.45 12.67
C TYR A 197 6.97 7.72 13.49
N ASP A 198 7.48 8.94 13.37
CA ASP A 198 8.58 9.48 14.17
C ASP A 198 8.05 10.51 15.17
N HIS A 199 8.72 10.63 16.32
CA HIS A 199 8.50 11.74 17.24
C HIS A 199 9.20 12.99 16.72
N SER A 200 8.45 14.08 16.53
CA SER A 200 9.02 15.39 16.22
C SER A 200 9.46 16.06 17.51
N SER A 201 10.78 16.10 17.72
CA SER A 201 11.41 16.80 18.85
C SER A 201 11.06 18.29 18.91
N THR A 202 10.73 18.91 17.78
CA THR A 202 10.43 20.35 17.68
C THR A 202 8.97 20.69 17.93
N ALA A 203 8.03 19.76 17.68
CA ALA A 203 6.59 20.05 17.76
C ALA A 203 5.85 19.25 18.86
N ASN A 204 6.55 18.34 19.56
CA ASN A 204 5.96 17.32 20.44
C ASN A 204 4.76 16.62 19.78
N LYS A 205 4.90 16.32 18.49
CA LYS A 205 3.87 15.70 17.64
C LYS A 205 4.47 14.53 16.89
N PHE A 206 3.65 13.55 16.57
CA PHE A 206 4.06 12.49 15.65
C PHE A 206 4.01 12.99 14.20
N LYS A 207 5.05 12.68 13.43
CA LYS A 207 5.11 12.89 11.98
C LYS A 207 5.15 11.54 11.28
N ILE A 208 4.59 11.46 10.07
CA ILE A 208 4.69 10.26 9.25
C ILE A 208 6.17 10.02 8.92
N LYS A 209 6.63 8.80 9.18
CA LYS A 209 7.93 8.32 8.68
C LYS A 209 7.72 7.80 7.26
N TRP A 210 8.09 8.61 6.27
CA TRP A 210 7.88 8.28 4.86
C TRP A 210 8.80 7.17 4.35
N SER A 211 10.02 7.11 4.88
CA SER A 211 11.03 6.12 4.54
C SER A 211 12.04 6.03 5.69
N ALA A 212 12.66 4.86 5.86
CA ALA A 212 13.83 4.73 6.73
C ALA A 212 15.12 5.27 6.10
N LEU A 213 15.11 5.58 4.80
CA LEU A 213 16.23 6.22 4.12
C LEU A 213 16.25 7.71 4.47
N ASN A 214 17.45 8.21 4.76
CA ASN A 214 17.66 9.65 4.87
C ASN A 214 17.33 10.33 3.53
N ASP A 215 16.70 11.50 3.59
CA ASP A 215 16.55 12.37 2.43
C ASP A 215 17.97 12.74 1.92
N HIS A 216 18.41 12.06 0.86
CA HIS A 216 19.65 12.39 0.19
C HIS A 216 19.31 13.22 -1.05
N PRO A 217 19.32 14.57 -0.97
CA PRO A 217 19.08 15.44 -2.13
C PRO A 217 20.09 15.19 -3.26
N ASN A 218 21.21 14.53 -2.97
CA ASN A 218 22.28 14.15 -3.89
C ASN A 218 22.46 12.63 -3.99
N ASP A 219 21.38 11.86 -4.03
CA ASP A 219 21.49 10.42 -4.30
C ASP A 219 22.08 10.20 -5.71
N TYR A 220 23.36 9.82 -5.75
CA TYR A 220 24.07 9.57 -7.01
C TYR A 220 23.43 8.43 -7.82
N ARG A 221 22.61 7.57 -7.20
CA ARG A 221 21.84 6.51 -7.89
C ARG A 221 20.75 7.07 -8.80
N LEU A 222 20.35 8.33 -8.60
CA LEU A 222 19.40 9.05 -9.46
C LEU A 222 20.10 9.94 -10.50
N GLN A 223 21.44 10.06 -10.44
CA GLN A 223 22.19 10.87 -11.40
C GLN A 223 22.40 10.12 -12.72
N THR A 224 22.54 10.89 -13.81
CA THR A 224 22.78 10.36 -15.16
C THR A 224 24.19 10.71 -15.63
N CYS A 225 24.77 9.87 -16.50
CA CYS A 225 26.03 10.20 -17.16
C CYS A 225 25.93 11.42 -18.10
N GLY A 226 24.71 11.89 -18.40
CA GLY A 226 24.42 12.85 -19.44
C GLY A 226 24.58 12.26 -20.85
N GLU A 227 25.35 12.93 -21.70
CA GLU A 227 25.67 12.48 -23.06
C GLU A 227 26.84 11.49 -23.08
N CYS A 228 26.50 10.22 -22.94
CA CYS A 228 27.43 9.14 -23.21
C CYS A 228 27.61 8.94 -24.73
N LYS A 229 28.66 9.52 -25.33
CA LYS A 229 28.94 9.43 -26.78
C LYS A 229 29.76 8.20 -27.21
N GLY A 230 30.44 7.52 -26.27
CA GLY A 230 31.40 6.44 -26.58
C GLY A 230 31.21 5.19 -25.72
N GLY A 231 29.97 4.87 -25.33
CA GLY A 231 29.68 3.74 -24.44
C GLY A 231 30.06 3.98 -22.98
N CYS A 232 30.00 2.90 -22.19
CA CYS A 232 30.03 2.93 -20.73
C CYS A 232 31.43 3.24 -20.13
N THR A 233 32.50 2.88 -20.84
CA THR A 233 33.91 3.07 -20.40
C THR A 233 34.41 4.52 -20.53
N GLY A 234 33.75 5.35 -21.35
CA GLY A 234 34.13 6.75 -21.57
C GLY A 234 33.26 7.78 -20.84
N CYS A 235 32.29 7.33 -20.04
CA CYS A 235 31.26 8.20 -19.49
C CYS A 235 31.70 8.98 -18.24
N LYS A 236 30.96 10.04 -17.90
CA LYS A 236 31.21 10.84 -16.68
C LYS A 236 31.15 10.00 -15.40
N CYS A 237 30.24 9.03 -15.33
CA CYS A 237 30.14 8.13 -14.17
C CYS A 237 31.44 7.34 -13.99
N TYR A 238 31.92 6.67 -15.05
CA TYR A 238 33.18 5.91 -15.03
C TYR A 238 34.38 6.79 -14.67
N LYS A 239 34.48 7.99 -15.28
CA LYS A 239 35.56 8.95 -14.98
C LYS A 239 35.58 9.44 -13.53
N ASN A 240 34.41 9.47 -12.88
CA ASN A 240 34.27 9.89 -11.49
C ASN A 240 34.24 8.69 -10.52
N ASN A 241 34.60 7.48 -10.96
CA ASN A 241 34.53 6.25 -10.17
C ASN A 241 33.12 5.95 -9.61
N LEU A 242 32.08 6.35 -10.34
CA LEU A 242 30.68 6.06 -10.03
C LEU A 242 30.15 5.00 -10.99
N SER A 243 29.31 4.10 -10.48
CA SER A 243 28.57 3.17 -11.32
C SER A 243 27.48 3.89 -12.13
N CYS A 244 27.34 3.50 -13.40
CA CYS A 244 26.24 3.93 -14.25
C CYS A 244 24.91 3.40 -13.73
N THR A 245 24.01 4.33 -13.44
CA THR A 245 22.65 4.07 -12.99
C THR A 245 21.75 3.66 -14.16
N VAL A 246 20.54 3.19 -13.85
CA VAL A 246 19.49 2.91 -14.85
C VAL A 246 19.05 4.15 -15.63
N PHE A 247 19.36 5.35 -15.12
CA PHE A 247 19.06 6.63 -15.76
C PHE A 247 20.13 7.06 -16.78
N CYS A 248 21.27 6.38 -16.83
CA CYS A 248 22.33 6.68 -17.79
C CYS A 248 22.00 6.18 -19.19
N LYS A 249 22.20 7.00 -20.23
CA LYS A 249 21.99 6.59 -21.63
C LYS A 249 22.81 5.37 -22.03
N CYS A 250 24.06 5.27 -21.56
CA CYS A 250 24.93 4.13 -21.85
C CYS A 250 24.51 2.82 -21.18
N HIS A 251 23.47 2.82 -20.33
CA HIS A 251 22.98 1.60 -19.69
C HIS A 251 22.38 0.61 -20.69
N GLN A 252 22.00 1.06 -21.90
CA GLN A 252 21.23 0.30 -22.88
C GLN A 252 22.01 -0.85 -23.56
N ASP A 253 23.33 -0.73 -23.75
CA ASP A 253 24.07 -1.59 -24.71
C ASP A 253 25.21 -2.40 -24.06
N VAL A 254 24.96 -3.15 -22.98
CA VAL A 254 26.02 -3.89 -22.24
C VAL A 254 27.01 -2.90 -21.58
N CYS A 255 26.50 -2.11 -20.63
CA CYS A 255 27.35 -1.25 -19.81
C CYS A 255 28.16 -2.08 -18.81
N GLY A 256 29.49 -2.12 -18.94
CA GLY A 256 30.38 -2.82 -17.99
C GLY A 256 30.55 -2.12 -16.63
N ASN A 257 30.05 -0.90 -16.47
CA ASN A 257 30.10 -0.10 -15.24
C ASN A 257 28.71 0.02 -14.59
N ARG A 258 27.95 -1.07 -14.50
CA ARG A 258 26.61 -1.06 -13.87
C ARG A 258 26.73 -1.17 -12.35
N ILE A 259 25.73 -0.64 -11.64
CA ILE A 259 25.53 -0.98 -10.23
C ILE A 259 25.25 -2.49 -10.15
N SER A 260 26.13 -3.25 -9.52
CA SER A 260 25.84 -4.60 -9.07
C SER A 260 24.95 -4.50 -7.83
N TYR A 261 23.66 -4.81 -7.98
CA TYR A 261 22.69 -4.77 -6.88
C TYR A 261 22.98 -5.75 -5.72
N ASN A 262 24.07 -6.53 -5.79
CA ASN A 262 24.44 -7.56 -4.81
C ASN A 262 25.39 -7.08 -3.68
N SER A 263 25.73 -5.80 -3.55
CA SER A 263 26.85 -5.43 -2.64
C SER A 263 26.73 -4.12 -1.86
N SER A 264 25.53 -3.57 -1.61
CA SER A 264 25.41 -2.35 -0.78
C SER A 264 24.23 -2.31 0.20
N ILE A 265 23.68 -3.46 0.57
CA ILE A 265 22.98 -3.62 1.85
C ILE A 265 24.00 -4.24 2.82
N GLN A 266 25.04 -3.49 3.19
CA GLN A 266 25.83 -3.84 4.37
C GLN A 266 25.13 -3.25 5.59
N ASN A 267 24.48 -4.16 6.33
CA ASN A 267 24.38 -4.20 7.79
C ASN A 267 24.47 -2.84 8.52
N ASN A 268 23.32 -2.21 8.71
CA ASN A 268 23.02 -1.65 10.02
C ASN A 268 22.05 -2.60 10.71
N SER A 269 22.57 -3.72 11.19
CA SER A 269 21.96 -4.51 12.24
C SER A 269 21.83 -3.60 13.47
N PHE A 270 20.68 -2.94 13.62
CA PHE A 270 20.33 -2.31 14.88
C PHE A 270 20.03 -3.43 15.88
N ASP A 271 20.93 -3.62 16.82
CA ASP A 271 20.79 -4.56 17.93
C ASP A 271 19.63 -4.07 18.82
N VAL A 272 18.53 -4.83 18.87
CA VAL A 272 17.27 -4.45 19.55
C VAL A 272 17.28 -4.90 21.03
N THR A 273 18.44 -5.15 21.63
CA THR A 273 18.50 -5.77 22.97
C THR A 273 18.87 -4.84 24.13
N SER A 274 19.06 -3.53 23.92
CA SER A 274 19.51 -2.68 25.04
C SER A 274 19.02 -1.23 25.02
N ILE A 275 17.71 -0.98 25.20
CA ILE A 275 17.26 0.25 25.87
C ILE A 275 16.07 -0.10 26.77
N GLN A 276 16.32 -0.04 28.07
CA GLN A 276 15.34 -0.25 29.13
C GLN A 276 14.17 0.73 29.03
N SER A 277 13.02 0.20 29.38
CA SER A 277 11.74 0.85 29.64
C SER A 277 11.87 2.16 30.41
N GLN A 278 11.46 3.26 29.79
CA GLN A 278 10.89 4.40 30.50
C GLN A 278 9.46 4.59 30.02
N SER A 279 8.53 4.36 30.95
CA SER A 279 7.10 4.57 30.80
C SER A 279 6.81 6.04 30.55
N ILE A 280 6.41 6.38 29.32
CA ILE A 280 5.79 7.67 29.02
C ILE A 280 4.29 7.38 28.90
N TYR A 281 3.53 7.87 29.88
CA TYR A 281 2.07 7.89 29.83
C TYR A 281 1.63 8.83 28.69
N GLU A 282 0.98 8.28 27.67
CA GLU A 282 0.36 9.07 26.60
C GLU A 282 -1.06 9.47 27.01
N SER A 283 -1.29 10.78 27.17
CA SER A 283 -2.61 11.37 27.34
C SER A 283 -3.33 11.44 25.99
N SER A 284 -4.54 10.88 25.95
CA SER A 284 -5.40 10.79 24.77
C SER A 284 -6.07 12.12 24.44
N GLU A 285 -5.42 13.02 23.70
CA GLU A 285 -6.11 14.13 23.03
C GLU A 285 -5.50 14.47 21.67
N GLY A 286 -6.28 14.29 20.60
CA GLY A 286 -6.16 15.10 19.38
C GLY A 286 -5.73 14.40 18.08
N GLU A 287 -6.46 13.39 17.61
CA GLU A 287 -6.45 13.06 16.17
C GLU A 287 -7.27 14.13 15.42
N ARG A 288 -6.59 15.09 14.79
CA ARG A 288 -7.20 15.99 13.79
C ARG A 288 -6.98 15.43 12.39
N VAL A 289 -8.09 15.30 11.67
CA VAL A 289 -8.20 14.93 10.25
C VAL A 289 -7.24 15.74 9.39
N PHE A 290 -6.32 15.07 8.69
CA PHE A 290 -5.47 15.68 7.66
C PHE A 290 -6.27 15.74 6.35
N GLN A 291 -6.68 16.93 5.93
CA GLN A 291 -7.20 17.15 4.58
C GLN A 291 -6.02 17.25 3.59
N SER A 292 -5.99 16.36 2.60
CA SER A 292 -5.06 16.44 1.46
C SER A 292 -5.47 17.58 0.51
N PRO A 293 -4.57 18.50 0.12
CA PRO A 293 -4.92 19.68 -0.68
C PRO A 293 -4.98 19.42 -2.21
N TYR A 294 -4.93 18.17 -2.67
CA TYR A 294 -4.91 17.88 -4.11
C TYR A 294 -6.25 17.32 -4.60
N ALA A 295 -7.16 18.20 -4.99
CA ALA A 295 -8.25 17.85 -5.89
C ALA A 295 -7.66 17.46 -7.25
N CYS A 296 -7.82 16.20 -7.67
CA CYS A 296 -7.39 15.77 -9.00
C CYS A 296 -8.58 15.26 -9.80
N SER A 297 -8.87 15.97 -10.88
CA SER A 297 -9.79 15.59 -11.94
C SER A 297 -9.31 14.31 -12.65
N THR A 298 -10.21 13.35 -12.81
CA THR A 298 -9.98 12.08 -13.51
C THR A 298 -9.93 12.28 -15.03
N PRO A 299 -8.89 11.81 -15.75
CA PRO A 299 -8.95 11.68 -17.20
C PRO A 299 -9.74 10.42 -17.58
N LYS A 300 -10.67 10.54 -18.55
CA LYS A 300 -11.33 9.41 -19.20
C LYS A 300 -10.32 8.64 -20.05
N LEU A 301 -10.18 7.33 -19.85
CA LEU A 301 -9.50 6.44 -20.79
C LEU A 301 -10.49 5.37 -21.27
N ASN A 302 -10.76 5.41 -22.57
CA ASN A 302 -11.56 4.44 -23.31
C ASN A 302 -10.71 3.22 -23.68
N GLY A 303 -11.35 2.05 -23.64
CA GLY A 303 -11.05 0.93 -24.53
C GLY A 303 -9.95 -0.03 -24.09
N MET A 304 -10.34 -1.17 -23.52
CA MET A 304 -10.13 -2.49 -24.13
C MET A 304 -10.79 -3.55 -23.23
N ARG A 305 -11.89 -4.10 -23.70
CA ARG A 305 -12.49 -5.33 -23.20
C ARG A 305 -11.66 -6.49 -23.73
N ASN A 306 -11.35 -7.47 -22.89
CA ASN A 306 -11.35 -8.87 -23.30
C ASN A 306 -11.61 -9.78 -22.10
N ASN A 307 -12.25 -10.90 -22.43
CA ASN A 307 -13.06 -11.75 -21.58
C ASN A 307 -12.24 -12.65 -20.65
N LEU A 308 -12.60 -12.69 -19.37
CA LEU A 308 -12.45 -13.84 -18.49
C LEU A 308 -13.72 -13.95 -17.62
N THR A 309 -14.17 -15.19 -17.47
CA THR A 309 -15.53 -15.62 -17.18
C THR A 309 -15.98 -15.44 -15.72
N SER A 310 -17.18 -14.86 -15.59
CA SER A 310 -18.20 -14.99 -14.54
C SER A 310 -17.79 -14.84 -13.06
N LEU A 311 -17.58 -13.58 -12.66
CA LEU A 311 -18.11 -13.07 -11.40
C LEU A 311 -19.41 -12.34 -11.74
N ASN A 312 -20.45 -12.46 -10.90
CA ASN A 312 -21.42 -11.38 -10.75
C ASN A 312 -20.68 -10.21 -10.08
N PHE A 313 -19.85 -9.52 -10.88
CA PHE A 313 -19.01 -8.36 -10.56
C PHE A 313 -19.78 -7.18 -9.93
N VAL A 314 -21.10 -7.31 -9.90
CA VAL A 314 -22.07 -6.38 -9.37
C VAL A 314 -21.84 -6.15 -7.87
N SER A 315 -21.62 -7.20 -7.06
CA SER A 315 -21.60 -7.09 -5.58
C SER A 315 -20.40 -6.30 -5.01
N ILE A 316 -19.19 -6.49 -5.54
CA ILE A 316 -17.98 -5.79 -5.06
C ILE A 316 -17.82 -4.41 -5.72
N SER A 317 -18.29 -4.24 -6.96
CA SER A 317 -18.28 -2.93 -7.62
C SER A 317 -19.10 -1.91 -6.83
N TYR A 318 -20.20 -2.33 -6.20
CA TYR A 318 -21.00 -1.45 -5.32
C TYR A 318 -20.27 -0.95 -4.07
N ILE A 319 -19.19 -1.62 -3.63
CA ILE A 319 -18.40 -1.16 -2.48
C ILE A 319 -17.54 0.06 -2.87
N PHE A 320 -17.18 0.19 -4.15
CA PHE A 320 -16.20 1.18 -4.63
C PHE A 320 -16.73 2.14 -5.70
N THR A 321 -18.05 2.17 -5.95
CA THR A 321 -18.74 3.13 -6.83
C THR A 321 -19.45 4.20 -6.03
#